data_AF-A0A1F7USE1-F1
#
_entry.id   AF-A0A1F7USE1-F1
#
_cell.length_a   1.000
_cell.length_b   1.000
_cell.length_c   1.000
_cell.angle_alpha   90.00
_cell.angle_beta   90.00
_cell.angle_gamma   90.00
#
_symmetry.space_group_name_H-M   'P 1'
#
loop_
_entity.id
_entity.type
_entity.pdbx_description
1 polymer ?
#
loop_
_entity_poly.entity_id
_entity_poly.type
_entity_poly.pdbx_seq_one_letter_code
_entity_poly.pdbx_strand_id
1 'polypeptide(L)'
;MKSLSPNDLGTFLVEGCPKIKISDFVRKYRTQLKEAVIASDLELQGIKVELTTSRTCYNGIRLWFKCPTCKGRVGVIFKHPMSEIVGCRKCLKLEYKKRRYKGMIEGSL
;
A
#
# COMPACT_ATOMS: atom_id res chain seq x y z
N MET A 1 18.88 42.44 -1.18
CA MET A 1 19.37 41.97 -2.50
C MET A 1 20.80 41.51 -2.30
N LYS A 2 21.16 40.25 -2.60
CA LYS A 2 22.57 39.83 -2.50
C LYS A 2 23.35 40.50 -3.63
N SER A 3 24.50 41.10 -3.32
CA SER A 3 25.38 41.74 -4.29
C SER A 3 26.07 40.70 -5.17
N LEU A 4 26.14 40.96 -6.48
CA LEU A 4 26.92 40.16 -7.44
C LEU A 4 28.40 40.16 -7.05
N SER A 5 29.00 38.98 -7.00
CA SER A 5 30.44 38.78 -6.76
C SER A 5 31.16 38.49 -8.09
N PRO A 6 32.49 38.70 -8.17
CA PRO A 6 33.26 38.38 -9.37
C PRO A 6 33.14 36.92 -9.82
N ASN A 7 32.86 35.99 -8.89
CA ASN A 7 32.66 34.57 -9.19
C ASN A 7 31.31 34.26 -9.87
N ASP A 8 30.39 35.23 -9.92
CA ASP A 8 29.07 35.06 -10.54
C ASP A 8 29.09 35.36 -12.06
N LEU A 9 30.25 35.65 -12.63
CA LEU A 9 30.42 36.07 -14.03
C LEU A 9 31.24 35.06 -14.85
N GLY A 10 30.93 34.94 -16.14
CA GLY A 10 31.77 34.22 -17.12
C GLY A 10 31.62 32.70 -17.19
N THR A 11 30.81 32.08 -16.33
CA THR A 11 30.51 30.63 -16.36
C THR A 11 29.05 30.35 -16.02
N PHE A 12 28.50 29.22 -16.49
CA PHE A 12 27.15 28.80 -16.08
C PHE A 12 27.16 28.35 -14.62
N LEU A 13 26.48 29.10 -13.76
CA LEU A 13 26.35 28.76 -12.34
C LEU A 13 25.38 27.60 -12.14
N VAL A 14 25.68 26.73 -11.17
CA VAL A 14 24.83 25.58 -10.78
C VAL A 14 23.40 26.01 -10.43
N GLU A 15 23.21 27.24 -9.97
CA GLU A 15 21.90 27.82 -9.65
C GLU A 15 21.05 28.11 -10.90
N GLY A 16 21.69 28.43 -12.03
CA GLY A 16 21.03 28.70 -13.31
C GLY A 16 20.79 27.45 -14.16
N CYS A 17 21.37 26.30 -13.78
CA CYS A 17 21.19 25.04 -14.50
C CYS A 17 19.95 24.27 -14.01
N PRO A 18 19.20 23.60 -14.91
CA PRO A 18 18.12 22.70 -14.50
C PRO A 18 18.69 21.52 -13.70
N LYS A 19 18.16 21.33 -12.49
CA LYS A 19 18.58 20.24 -11.59
C LYS A 19 17.67 19.04 -11.78
N ILE A 20 18.24 17.91 -12.16
CA ILE A 20 17.56 16.61 -12.24
C ILE A 20 17.98 15.81 -11.02
N LYS A 21 17.11 15.70 -10.00
CA LYS A 21 17.42 14.97 -8.76
C LYS A 21 16.79 13.59 -8.79
N ILE A 22 17.57 12.55 -8.51
CA ILE A 22 17.07 11.18 -8.39
C ILE A 22 15.90 11.06 -7.38
N SER A 23 15.93 11.86 -6.31
CA SER A 23 14.87 11.93 -5.30
C SER A 23 13.50 12.25 -5.89
N ASP A 24 13.45 13.09 -6.93
CA ASP A 24 12.21 13.54 -7.54
C ASP A 24 11.57 12.40 -8.34
N PHE A 25 12.38 11.62 -9.05
CA PHE A 25 11.94 10.41 -9.75
C PHE A 25 11.48 9.35 -8.77
N VAL A 26 12.29 9.03 -7.76
CA VAL A 26 11.94 8.03 -6.75
C VAL A 26 10.62 8.40 -6.07
N ARG A 27 10.44 9.67 -5.71
CA ARG A 27 9.19 10.16 -5.09
C ARG A 27 8.00 10.06 -6.03
N LYS A 28 8.16 10.46 -7.30
CA LYS A 28 7.10 10.45 -8.32
C LYS A 28 6.58 9.02 -8.58
N TYR A 29 7.47 8.05 -8.69
CA TYR A 29 7.12 6.69 -9.08
C TYR A 29 6.91 5.72 -7.91
N ARG A 30 7.19 6.14 -6.66
CA ARG A 30 7.15 5.25 -5.47
C ARG A 30 5.86 4.45 -5.34
N THR A 31 4.71 5.07 -5.57
CA THR A 31 3.41 4.40 -5.41
C THR A 31 3.16 3.39 -6.53
N GLN A 32 3.43 3.77 -7.77
CA GLN A 32 3.26 2.90 -8.94
C GLN A 32 4.20 1.69 -8.86
N LEU A 33 5.46 1.90 -8.46
CA LEU A 33 6.42 0.82 -8.27
C LEU A 33 5.98 -0.14 -7.16
N LYS A 34 5.44 0.38 -6.05
CA LYS A 34 4.91 -0.49 -4.98
C LYS A 34 3.77 -1.37 -5.49
N GLU A 35 2.82 -0.78 -6.22
CA GLU A 35 1.70 -1.53 -6.80
C GLU A 35 2.17 -2.61 -7.77
N ALA A 36 3.07 -2.26 -8.69
CA ALA A 36 3.63 -3.20 -9.66
C ALA A 36 4.40 -4.36 -9.01
N VAL A 37 5.23 -4.07 -8.00
CA VAL A 37 6.01 -5.09 -7.28
C VAL A 37 5.08 -6.03 -6.51
N ILE A 38 4.07 -5.49 -5.81
CA ILE A 38 3.10 -6.32 -5.08
C ILE A 38 2.29 -7.19 -6.06
N ALA A 39 1.82 -6.63 -7.16
CA ALA A 39 1.08 -7.39 -8.17
C ALA A 39 1.92 -8.54 -8.74
N SER A 40 3.18 -8.27 -9.09
CA SER A 40 4.10 -9.28 -9.62
C SER A 40 4.36 -10.41 -8.60
N ASP A 41 4.58 -10.07 -7.32
CA ASP A 41 4.81 -11.06 -6.26
C ASP A 41 3.58 -11.95 -6.03
N LEU A 42 2.38 -11.37 -6.06
CA LEU A 42 1.12 -12.13 -5.96
C LEU A 42 0.95 -13.10 -7.13
N GLU A 43 1.27 -12.67 -8.35
CA GLU A 43 1.24 -13.52 -9.54
C GLU A 43 2.21 -14.69 -9.45
N LEU A 44 3.45 -14.45 -8.98
CA LEU A 44 4.44 -15.51 -8.74
C LEU A 44 3.99 -16.52 -7.69
N GLN A 45 3.20 -16.09 -6.71
CA GLN A 45 2.58 -16.97 -5.70
C GLN A 45 1.30 -17.67 -6.22
N GLY A 46 0.90 -17.43 -7.47
CA GLY A 46 -0.33 -17.98 -8.06
C GLY A 46 -1.61 -17.35 -7.51
N ILE A 47 -1.51 -16.19 -6.83
CA ILE A 47 -2.62 -15.52 -6.17
C ILE A 47 -3.14 -14.41 -7.08
N LYS A 48 -4.26 -14.66 -7.78
CA LYS A 48 -4.93 -13.64 -8.60
C LYS A 48 -5.81 -12.74 -7.76
N VAL A 49 -5.29 -11.60 -7.31
CA VAL A 49 -6.04 -10.62 -6.53
C VAL A 49 -5.78 -9.19 -7.03
N GLU A 50 -6.85 -8.43 -7.24
CA GLU A 50 -6.77 -7.02 -7.61
C GLU A 50 -6.37 -6.15 -6.41
N LEU A 51 -5.55 -5.14 -6.68
CA LEU A 51 -5.21 -4.09 -5.71
C LEU A 51 -6.13 -2.88 -5.88
N THR A 52 -6.37 -2.17 -4.79
CA THR A 52 -7.13 -0.93 -4.80
C THR A 52 -6.59 0.02 -3.74
N THR A 53 -6.77 1.32 -3.95
CA THR A 53 -6.23 2.36 -3.09
C THR A 53 -7.31 3.19 -2.43
N SER A 54 -7.02 3.72 -1.25
CA SER A 54 -7.79 4.81 -0.65
C SER A 54 -6.89 5.97 -0.26
N ARG A 55 -7.38 7.20 -0.40
CA ARG A 55 -6.73 8.38 0.16
C ARG A 55 -6.92 8.41 1.67
N THR A 56 -5.87 8.73 2.41
CA THR A 56 -5.93 9.02 3.85
C THR A 56 -6.09 10.51 4.07
N CYS A 57 -6.42 10.91 5.31
CA CYS A 57 -6.70 12.30 5.68
C CYS A 57 -5.54 13.27 5.36
N TYR A 58 -4.30 12.77 5.34
CA TYR A 58 -3.08 13.55 5.15
C TYR A 58 -2.40 13.29 3.80
N ASN A 59 -3.18 13.17 2.72
CA ASN A 59 -2.70 12.90 1.35
C ASN A 59 -1.85 11.61 1.20
N GLY A 60 -1.93 10.71 2.17
CA GLY A 60 -1.33 9.38 2.06
C GLY A 60 -2.19 8.48 1.18
N ILE A 61 -1.58 7.48 0.57
CA ILE A 61 -2.26 6.44 -0.19
C ILE A 61 -2.12 5.14 0.58
N ARG A 62 -3.25 4.50 0.90
CA ARG A 62 -3.28 3.17 1.53
C ARG A 62 -3.72 2.13 0.52
N LEU A 63 -2.90 1.10 0.36
CA LEU A 63 -3.19 -0.06 -0.48
C LEU A 63 -4.08 -1.05 0.26
N TRP A 64 -4.97 -1.67 -0.50
CA TRP A 64 -5.92 -2.69 -0.08
C TRP A 64 -5.97 -3.80 -1.13
N PHE A 65 -6.25 -5.01 -0.67
CA PHE A 65 -6.68 -6.08 -1.56
C PHE A 65 -8.18 -5.95 -1.83
N LYS A 66 -8.58 -6.27 -3.06
CA LYS A 66 -9.99 -6.45 -3.40
C LYS A 66 -10.31 -7.94 -3.33
N CYS A 67 -11.16 -8.32 -2.38
CA CYS A 67 -11.50 -9.72 -2.16
C CYS A 67 -12.07 -10.33 -3.46
N PRO A 68 -11.55 -11.46 -3.96
CA PRO A 68 -12.04 -12.07 -5.21
C PRO A 68 -13.49 -12.56 -5.10
N THR A 69 -13.96 -12.91 -3.90
CA THR A 69 -15.32 -13.42 -3.67
C THR A 69 -16.35 -12.30 -3.49
N CYS A 70 -16.09 -11.32 -2.61
CA CYS A 70 -17.07 -10.26 -2.29
C CYS A 70 -16.76 -8.89 -2.88
N LYS A 71 -15.63 -8.74 -3.58
CA LYS A 71 -15.13 -7.47 -4.15
C LYS A 71 -14.90 -6.35 -3.13
N GLY A 72 -15.02 -6.64 -1.84
CA GLY A 72 -14.79 -5.69 -0.76
C GLY A 72 -13.30 -5.37 -0.57
N ARG A 73 -13.01 -4.17 -0.08
CA ARG A 73 -11.66 -3.73 0.26
C ARG A 73 -11.24 -4.35 1.60
N VAL A 74 -10.15 -5.11 1.60
CA VAL A 74 -9.64 -5.80 2.78
C VAL A 74 -8.13 -5.67 2.90
N GLY A 75 -7.62 -5.61 4.13
CA GLY A 75 -6.18 -5.51 4.38
C GLY A 75 -5.45 -6.85 4.31
N VAL A 76 -6.20 -7.96 4.41
CA VAL A 76 -5.66 -9.32 4.42
C VAL A 76 -6.58 -10.24 3.63
N ILE A 77 -6.00 -11.03 2.75
CA ILE A 77 -6.59 -12.17 2.06
C ILE A 77 -6.03 -13.46 2.65
N PHE A 78 -6.81 -14.53 2.63
CA PHE A 78 -6.44 -15.83 3.16
C PHE A 78 -6.62 -16.87 2.06
N LYS A 79 -5.75 -17.88 2.02
CA LYS A 79 -5.95 -19.10 1.23
C LYS A 79 -6.54 -20.16 2.17
N HIS A 80 -7.70 -20.72 1.83
CA HIS A 80 -8.33 -21.74 2.64
C HIS A 80 -7.53 -23.05 2.58
N PRO A 81 -7.20 -23.68 3.73
CA PRO A 81 -6.26 -24.81 3.77
C PRO A 81 -6.76 -26.07 3.06
N MET A 82 -8.09 -26.27 2.97
CA MET A 82 -8.67 -27.49 2.38
C MET A 82 -9.25 -27.29 0.98
N SER A 83 -9.64 -26.07 0.61
CA SER A 83 -10.34 -25.81 -0.65
C SER A 83 -9.52 -24.97 -1.62
N GLU A 84 -8.34 -24.51 -1.19
CA GLU A 84 -7.44 -23.62 -1.93
C GLU A 84 -8.04 -22.28 -2.38
N ILE A 85 -9.29 -22.00 -2.01
CA ILE A 85 -9.98 -20.76 -2.34
C ILE A 85 -9.29 -19.60 -1.62
N VAL A 86 -8.95 -18.57 -2.37
CA VAL A 86 -8.46 -17.30 -1.83
C VAL A 86 -9.65 -16.38 -1.55
N GLY A 87 -9.71 -15.78 -0.37
CA GLY A 87 -10.81 -14.90 0.00
C GLY A 87 -10.54 -14.13 1.28
N CYS A 88 -11.44 -13.19 1.63
CA CYS A 88 -11.34 -12.49 2.90
C CYS A 88 -11.84 -13.37 4.05
N ARG A 89 -11.53 -12.96 5.30
CA ARG A 89 -11.97 -13.64 6.53
C ARG A 89 -13.46 -13.98 6.53
N LYS A 90 -14.31 -13.03 6.12
CA LYS A 90 -15.78 -13.19 6.12
C LYS A 90 -16.24 -14.22 5.08
N CYS A 91 -15.70 -14.14 3.86
CA CYS A 91 -16.03 -15.08 2.78
C CYS A 91 -15.62 -16.51 3.11
N LEU A 92 -14.45 -16.68 3.74
CA LEU A 92 -13.95 -17.99 4.16
C LEU A 92 -14.46 -18.42 5.55
N LYS A 93 -15.40 -17.68 6.15
CA LYS A 93 -15.99 -17.97 7.47
C LYS A 93 -14.93 -18.25 8.56
N LEU A 94 -13.80 -17.55 8.51
CA LEU A 94 -12.67 -17.78 9.41
C LEU A 94 -12.91 -17.14 10.78
N GLU A 95 -12.69 -17.92 11.82
CA GLU A 95 -12.83 -17.47 13.21
C GLU A 95 -11.47 -17.22 13.87
N TYR A 96 -11.44 -16.26 14.80
CA TYR A 96 -10.26 -16.08 15.65
C TYR A 96 -10.22 -17.17 16.72
N LYS A 97 -9.04 -17.76 16.93
CA LYS A 97 -8.79 -18.78 17.97
C LYS A 97 -9.20 -18.31 19.38
N LYS A 98 -9.04 -17.02 19.68
CA LYS A 98 -9.47 -16.39 20.93
C LYS A 98 -10.25 -15.12 20.60
N ARG A 99 -11.39 -14.93 21.27
CA ARG A 99 -12.19 -13.69 21.24
C ARG A 99 -12.19 -13.11 22.66
N ARG A 100 -12.27 -11.78 22.77
CA ARG A 100 -12.17 -11.05 24.05
C ARG A 100 -13.22 -11.45 25.10
N TYR A 101 -14.32 -12.09 24.70
CA TYR A 101 -15.47 -12.41 25.56
C TYR A 101 -15.70 -13.92 25.82
N LYS A 102 -14.64 -14.73 25.90
CA LYS A 102 -14.81 -16.14 26.33
C LYS A 102 -14.82 -16.18 27.87
N GLY A 103 -16.01 -16.09 28.48
CA GLY A 103 -16.19 -16.24 29.93
C GLY A 103 -17.11 -15.23 30.65
N MET A 104 -17.94 -14.44 29.97
CA MET A 104 -19.03 -13.76 30.67
C MET A 104 -20.07 -14.82 31.07
N ILE A 105 -20.29 -14.99 32.37
CA ILE A 105 -21.46 -15.70 32.90
C ILE A 105 -22.65 -14.81 32.55
N GLU A 106 -23.48 -15.25 31.61
CA GLU A 106 -24.81 -14.69 31.42
C GLU A 106 -25.63 -15.12 32.63
N GLY A 107 -25.59 -14.31 33.69
CA GLY A 107 -26.36 -14.55 34.90
C GLY A 107 -27.84 -14.61 34.54
N SER A 108 -28.44 -15.79 34.73
CA SER A 108 -29.88 -16.00 34.67
C SER A 108 -30.56 -15.20 35.78
N LEU A 109 -31.33 -14.19 35.38
CA LEU A 109 -32.38 -13.54 36.18
C LEU A 109 -33.74 -14.03 35.68
#